data_AF-A0A924NF59-F1
#
_entry.id   AF-A0A924NF59-F1
#
_cell.length_a   1.000
_cell.length_b   1.000
_cell.length_c   1.000
_cell.angle_alpha   90.00
_cell.angle_beta   90.00
_cell.angle_gamma   90.00
#
_symmetry.space_group_name_H-M   'P 1'
#
loop_
_entity.id
_entity.type
_entity.pdbx_description
1 polymer ?
#
loop_
_entity_poly.entity_id
_entity_poly.type
_entity_poly.pdbx_seq_one_letter_code
_entity_poly.pdbx_strand_id
1 'polypeptide(L)' 'RKVDDLVELYVGDRLIARGELQELDGDQAGQLAVRLTEVANLRGGL' A
#
# COMPACT_ATOMS: atom_id res chain seq x y z
N ARG A 1 -18.27 -12.97 -2.46
CA ARG A 1 -17.98 -11.82 -1.58
C ARG A 1 -16.46 -11.72 -1.48
N LYS A 2 -15.80 -11.18 -2.52
CA LYS A 2 -14.36 -10.92 -2.51
C LYS A 2 -14.22 -9.55 -1.85
N VAL A 3 -13.85 -9.56 -0.59
CA VAL A 3 -13.30 -8.35 0.03
C VAL A 3 -11.86 -8.37 -0.45
N ASP A 4 -11.50 -7.47 -1.36
CA ASP A 4 -10.10 -7.18 -1.63
C ASP A 4 -9.59 -6.53 -0.34
N ASP A 5 -8.98 -7.35 0.53
CA ASP A 5 -8.59 -6.90 1.87
C ASP A 5 -7.57 -5.76 1.73
N LEU A 6 -7.98 -4.58 2.19
CA LEU A 6 -7.13 -3.40 2.19
C LEU A 6 -5.90 -3.69 3.06
N VAL A 7 -4.72 -3.43 2.50
CA VAL A 7 -3.45 -3.53 3.21
C VAL A 7 -3.06 -2.19 3.81
N GLU A 8 -2.37 -2.28 4.94
CA GLU A 8 -1.83 -1.15 5.67
C GLU A 8 -0.32 -1.04 5.43
N LEU A 9 0.16 0.16 5.09
CA LEU A 9 1.56 0.43 4.85
C LEU A 9 2.16 1.20 6.02
N TYR A 10 3.22 0.66 6.61
CA TYR A 10 3.91 1.24 7.77
C TYR A 10 5.33 1.67 7.43
N VAL A 11 5.79 2.74 8.06
CA VAL A 11 7.20 3.15 8.12
C VAL A 11 7.61 3.23 9.58
N GLY A 12 8.49 2.33 10.00
CA GLY A 12 8.74 2.09 11.43
C GLY A 12 7.48 1.55 12.09
N ASP A 13 6.99 2.27 13.09
CA ASP A 13 5.76 1.99 13.84
C ASP A 13 4.54 2.83 13.38
N ARG A 14 4.72 3.70 12.38
CA ARG A 14 3.69 4.63 11.91
C ARG A 14 3.00 4.15 10.65
N LEU A 15 1.66 4.09 10.68
CA LEU A 15 0.81 3.89 9.50
C LEU A 15 0.91 5.12 8.57
N ILE A 16 1.30 4.90 7.31
CA ILE A 16 1.48 5.96 6.31
C ILE A 16 0.44 5.95 5.19
N ALA A 17 -0.15 4.79 4.89
CA ALA A 17 -1.13 4.67 3.82
C ALA A 17 -1.94 3.37 3.91
N ARG A 18 -3.04 3.30 3.17
CA ARG A 18 -3.84 2.10 2.95
C ARG A 18 -4.04 1.91 1.46
N GLY A 19 -4.14 0.66 1.02
CA GLY A 19 -4.26 0.36 -0.39
C GLY A 19 -4.56 -1.09 -0.69
N GLU A 20 -4.51 -1.43 -1.97
CA GLU A 20 -4.72 -2.79 -2.45
C GLU A 20 -3.42 -3.37 -3.00
N LEU A 21 -3.14 -4.63 -2.67
CA LEU A 21 -2.04 -5.37 -3.26
C LEU A 21 -2.36 -5.72 -4.72
N GLN A 22 -1.38 -5.50 -5.58
CA GLN A 22 -1.41 -5.92 -6.97
C GLN A 22 -0.11 -6.63 -7.31
N GLU A 23 -0.23 -7.76 -7.99
CA GLU A 23 0.90 -8.35 -8.67
C GLU A 23 1.15 -7.54 -9.95
N LEU A 24 2.41 -7.18 -10.19
CA LEU A 24 2.80 -6.51 -11.43
C LEU A 24 2.97 -7.55 -12.54
N ASP A 25 2.65 -7.16 -13.77
CA ASP A 25 2.76 -8.00 -14.97
C ASP A 25 3.98 -7.62 -15.82
N GLY A 26 4.28 -8.43 -16.84
CA GLY A 26 5.32 -8.15 -17.84
C GLY A 26 6.73 -8.27 -17.27
N ASP A 27 7.58 -7.29 -17.55
CA ASP A 27 8.98 -7.27 -17.07
C ASP A 27 9.10 -7.16 -15.54
N GLN A 28 8.01 -6.78 -14.87
CA GLN A 28 7.93 -6.70 -13.41
C GLN A 28 7.15 -7.87 -12.78
N ALA A 29 6.86 -8.92 -13.56
CA ALA A 29 6.22 -10.14 -13.08
C ALA A 29 6.89 -10.69 -11.81
N GLY A 30 6.06 -11.05 -10.82
CA GLY A 30 6.51 -11.56 -9.52
C GLY A 30 6.83 -10.48 -8.48
N GLN A 31 6.66 -9.20 -8.81
CA GLN A 31 6.72 -8.11 -7.83
C GLN A 31 5.32 -7.79 -7.31
N LEU A 32 5.23 -7.49 -6.01
CA LEU A 32 4.02 -6.98 -5.38
C LEU A 32 4.09 -5.47 -5.26
N ALA A 33 3.09 -4.78 -5.81
CA ALA A 33 2.88 -3.35 -5.66
C ALA A 33 1.65 -3.07 -4.80
N VAL A 34 1.62 -1.89 -4.17
CA VAL A 34 0.45 -1.42 -3.43
C VAL A 34 -0.13 -0.21 -4.15
N ARG A 35 -1.39 -0.30 -4.57
CA ARG A 35 -2.14 0.87 -5.06
C ARG A 35 -2.80 1.57 -3.90
N LEU A 36 -2.29 2.76 -3.59
CA LEU A 36 -2.79 3.55 -2.47
C LEU A 36 -4.21 4.06 -2.77
N THR A 37 -5.12 3.79 -1.85
CA THR A 37 -6.48 4.33 -1.84
C THR A 37 -6.59 5.51 -0.89
N GLU A 38 -5.81 5.48 0.20
CA GLU A 38 -5.74 6.53 1.21
C GLU A 38 -4.28 6.76 1.63
N VAL A 39 -3.89 8.03 1.77
CA VAL A 39 -2.59 8.40 2.31
C VAL A 39 -2.82 9.07 3.65
N ALA A 40 -2.20 8.53 4.70
CA ALA A 40 -2.26 9.15 6.03
C ALA A 40 -1.60 10.53 5.94
N ASN A 41 -2.21 11.53 6.56
CA ASN A 41 -1.68 12.89 6.52
C ASN A 41 -0.40 12.94 7.38
N LEU A 42 0.77 12.82 6.74
CA LEU A 42 2.07 12.81 7.41
C LEU A 42 2.59 14.22 7.76
N ARG A 43 1.71 15.21 7.98
CA ARG A 43 2.11 16.52 8.48
C ARG A 43 2.74 16.37 9.87
N GLY A 44 4.06 16.26 9.90
CA GLY A 44 4.86 16.17 11.10
C GLY A 44 6.11 15.33 10.89
N GLY A 45 7.22 16.03 10.55
CA GLY A 45 8.56 15.61 10.93
C GLY A 45 9.53 15.33 9.77
N LEU A 46 10.14 16.39 9.23
CA LEU A 46 11.59 16.50 9.01
C LEU A 46 12.01 17.93 9.37
#